data_AF-A0A9D2ACJ8-F1
#
_entry.id   AF-A0A9D2ACJ8-F1
#
_cell.length_a   1.000
_cell.length_b   1.000
_cell.length_c   1.000
_cell.angle_alpha   90.00
_cell.angle_beta   90.00
_cell.angle_gamma   90.00
#
_symmetry.space_group_name_H-M   'P 1'
#
loop_
_entity.id
_entity.type
_entity.pdbx_description
1 polymer ?
#
loop_
_entity_poly.entity_id
_entity_poly.type
_entity_poly.pdbx_seq_one_letter_code
_entity_poly.pdbx_strand_id
1 'polypeptide(L)'
;MKQKLFRAAPSLAGLGIGLAVFLLVYGPVPLDPTRDDWLLGGYIETDLLQHYAAWLAIKNQGLGWPLTFTTGLNWPAGAAAALADCIPLLAVPFGLLRAFLPQTFQYFGLFVCGSLMFQGEAAVRLLRLFTKRAEWVLGGAVLLCLSPIMLERAFRHTALCAHWLILYALWLYFKSAKEGFSLRRAAGFVLLTVLAASIHLYFVPMVLAVAFAAGLRALVRTRRWQPLALAAGGGSLAALTVAWALGFFTVSGSADGGYGTFGMNLNALWNPVSLDWNWWVPGCGQLHWSRVLPIRPLVANSLDSFNYLGLGLLAALGGCVLAAVWLAVRRRDGAKALAKEALSHWPLALVCCALTAFAVSNVVTANSRTLFTLPLPEWLTALCGVFRASGRMFWPVWYLLAVRALAALANLPRRRLAAAVLAAVLALQVFDLSGVLAQKHAWFAEPSLRTSAPAPAEEELAQLEGCSAVYTLEVCTDRGLAVALGRKGLATNISLLARGDDAALAAGIETVRAALEAGEREPLGAGVAFYTSDETFADAAAAAAGLRKAPFYQGFLLLAA
;
A
#
# COMPACT_ATOMS: atom_id res chain seq x y z
N MET A 1 -2.43 -0.69 -39.91
CA MET A 1 -1.45 -0.30 -38.85
C MET A 1 -1.70 1.10 -38.28
N LYS A 2 -1.78 2.15 -39.11
CA LYS A 2 -1.97 3.57 -38.68
C LYS A 2 -3.20 3.82 -37.78
N GLN A 3 -4.37 3.22 -38.06
CA GLN A 3 -5.57 3.38 -37.21
C GLN A 3 -5.45 2.73 -35.82
N LYS A 4 -4.69 1.63 -35.68
CA LYS A 4 -4.46 0.99 -34.37
C LYS A 4 -3.50 1.85 -33.52
N LEU A 5 -2.44 2.39 -34.13
CA LEU A 5 -1.52 3.35 -33.52
C LEU A 5 -2.24 4.61 -33.03
N PHE A 6 -3.13 5.20 -33.85
CA PHE A 6 -3.92 6.39 -33.47
C PHE A 6 -4.89 6.12 -32.30
N ARG A 7 -5.41 4.88 -32.17
CA ARG A 7 -6.27 4.49 -31.05
C ARG A 7 -5.48 4.25 -29.75
N ALA A 8 -4.23 3.81 -29.84
CA ALA A 8 -3.34 3.54 -28.71
C ALA A 8 -2.59 4.79 -28.20
N ALA A 9 -2.42 5.82 -29.04
CA ALA A 9 -1.64 7.02 -28.71
C ALA A 9 -2.05 7.70 -27.37
N PRO A 10 -3.34 7.85 -27.02
CA PRO A 10 -3.71 8.44 -25.72
C PRO A 10 -3.30 7.57 -24.53
N SER A 11 -3.40 6.24 -24.65
CA SER A 11 -2.97 5.31 -23.61
C SER A 11 -1.45 5.36 -23.41
N LEU A 12 -0.69 5.44 -24.50
CA LEU A 12 0.76 5.64 -24.43
C LEU A 12 1.14 6.97 -23.78
N ALA A 13 0.39 8.04 -24.06
CA ALA A 13 0.58 9.33 -23.39
C ALA A 13 0.31 9.23 -21.88
N GLY A 14 -0.72 8.48 -21.46
CA GLY A 14 -0.98 8.20 -20.05
C GLY A 14 0.18 7.47 -19.36
N LEU A 15 0.73 6.42 -19.98
CA LEU A 15 1.92 5.73 -19.48
C LEU A 15 3.12 6.70 -19.37
N GLY A 16 3.34 7.53 -20.38
CA GLY A 16 4.41 8.53 -20.39
C GLY A 16 4.27 9.59 -19.29
N ILE A 17 3.04 10.03 -18.98
CA ILE A 17 2.77 10.94 -17.85
C ILE A 17 3.16 10.29 -16.53
N GLY A 18 2.77 9.03 -16.32
CA GLY A 18 3.14 8.30 -15.12
C GLY A 18 4.64 8.13 -14.95
N LEU A 19 5.35 7.78 -16.02
CA LEU A 19 6.82 7.72 -16.04
C LEU A 19 7.45 9.08 -15.73
N ALA A 20 6.94 10.17 -16.31
CA ALA A 20 7.44 11.50 -16.04
C ALA A 20 7.26 11.89 -14.57
N VAL A 21 6.10 11.61 -13.97
CA VAL A 21 5.86 11.85 -12.53
C VAL A 21 6.81 10.99 -11.68
N PHE A 22 7.03 9.72 -12.03
CA PHE A 22 8.01 8.89 -11.33
C PHE A 22 9.40 9.51 -11.35
N LEU A 23 9.91 9.86 -12.53
CA LEU A 23 11.26 10.45 -12.68
C LEU A 23 11.40 11.79 -11.96
N LEU A 24 10.34 12.60 -11.94
CA LEU A 24 10.34 13.88 -11.22
C LEU A 24 10.37 13.71 -9.70
N VAL A 25 9.79 12.64 -9.14
CA VAL A 25 9.69 12.47 -7.67
C VAL A 25 10.73 11.50 -7.11
N TYR A 26 11.04 10.41 -7.82
CA TYR A 26 12.03 9.40 -7.40
C TYR A 26 13.39 9.54 -8.09
N GLY A 27 13.45 10.17 -9.26
CA GLY A 27 14.64 10.08 -10.10
C GLY A 27 14.84 8.67 -10.69
N PRO A 28 15.99 8.41 -11.33
CA PRO A 28 16.26 7.12 -11.98
C PRO A 28 16.81 6.05 -11.04
N VAL A 29 17.38 6.43 -9.89
CA VAL A 29 18.13 5.52 -9.00
C VAL A 29 17.32 4.27 -8.61
N PRO A 30 16.05 4.37 -8.18
CA PRO A 30 15.27 3.20 -7.78
C PRO A 30 14.94 2.21 -8.91
N LEU A 31 15.16 2.60 -10.19
CA LEU A 31 14.94 1.70 -11.33
C LEU A 31 16.09 0.71 -11.52
N ASP A 32 17.25 0.97 -10.94
CA ASP A 32 18.37 0.02 -10.95
C ASP A 32 18.08 -1.12 -9.96
N PRO A 33 17.82 -2.35 -10.45
CA PRO A 33 17.51 -3.46 -9.56
C PRO A 33 18.71 -3.89 -8.71
N THR A 34 19.94 -3.49 -9.07
CA THR A 34 21.16 -3.84 -8.33
C THR A 34 21.48 -2.88 -7.19
N ARG A 35 20.68 -1.81 -7.04
CA ARG A 35 20.80 -0.82 -5.98
C ARG A 35 19.67 -0.93 -4.97
N ASP A 36 20.02 -1.27 -3.74
CA ASP A 36 19.15 -1.37 -2.58
C ASP A 36 19.40 -0.27 -1.52
N ASP A 37 20.40 0.59 -1.73
CA ASP A 37 20.79 1.64 -0.79
C ASP A 37 19.65 2.62 -0.47
N TRP A 38 18.81 2.92 -1.46
CA TRP A 38 17.61 3.73 -1.28
C TRP A 38 16.52 3.03 -0.45
N LEU A 39 16.52 1.70 -0.36
CA LEU A 39 15.65 0.94 0.53
C LEU A 39 16.17 1.01 1.97
N LEU A 40 17.50 0.88 2.13
CA LEU A 40 18.19 0.85 3.43
C LEU A 40 18.10 2.17 4.19
N GLY A 41 18.13 3.29 3.49
CA GLY A 41 17.90 4.63 4.06
C GLY A 41 16.44 4.93 4.43
N GLY A 42 15.47 4.15 3.92
CA GLY A 42 14.05 4.44 4.07
C GLY A 42 13.64 5.82 3.50
N TYR A 43 12.44 6.30 3.83
CA TYR A 43 12.02 7.70 3.63
C TYR A 43 11.16 8.19 4.81
N ILE A 44 10.17 7.39 5.24
CA ILE A 44 9.30 7.68 6.41
C ILE A 44 9.32 6.56 7.46
N GLU A 45 9.39 5.29 7.08
CA GLU A 45 9.36 4.18 8.06
C GLU A 45 10.30 3.06 7.59
N THR A 46 10.63 2.15 8.51
CA THR A 46 11.39 0.93 8.22
C THR A 46 10.53 -0.16 7.57
N ASP A 47 9.25 0.10 7.26
CA ASP A 47 8.33 -0.88 6.64
C ASP A 47 8.89 -1.42 5.31
N LEU A 48 9.55 -0.57 4.53
CA LEU A 48 10.16 -0.99 3.27
C LEU A 48 11.27 -2.04 3.48
N LEU A 49 11.96 -2.01 4.63
CA LEU A 49 12.93 -3.04 5.01
C LEU A 49 12.26 -4.37 5.31
N GLN A 50 11.08 -4.36 5.93
CA GLN A 50 10.29 -5.58 6.14
C GLN A 50 9.94 -6.25 4.80
N HIS A 51 9.47 -5.46 3.82
CA HIS A 51 9.13 -5.98 2.50
C HIS A 51 10.37 -6.54 1.80
N TYR A 52 11.52 -5.84 1.95
CA TYR A 52 12.77 -6.26 1.34
C TYR A 52 13.35 -7.52 1.98
N ALA A 53 13.34 -7.63 3.32
CA ALA A 53 13.73 -8.83 4.04
C ALA A 53 12.88 -10.04 3.62
N ALA A 54 11.56 -9.85 3.45
CA ALA A 54 10.68 -10.89 2.93
C ALA A 54 11.02 -11.34 1.51
N TRP A 55 11.42 -10.41 0.64
CA TRP A 55 11.93 -10.73 -0.70
C TRP A 55 13.28 -11.46 -0.63
N LEU A 56 14.21 -11.02 0.21
CA LEU A 56 15.51 -11.68 0.40
C LEU A 56 15.33 -13.13 0.87
N ALA A 57 14.38 -13.39 1.77
CA ALA A 57 14.06 -14.76 2.19
C ALA A 57 13.59 -15.66 1.03
N ILE A 58 12.75 -15.15 0.12
CA ILE A 58 12.38 -15.89 -1.11
C ILE A 58 13.60 -16.06 -2.03
N LYS A 59 14.39 -15.01 -2.23
CA LYS A 59 15.57 -15.06 -3.11
C LYS A 59 16.56 -16.12 -2.63
N ASN A 60 16.81 -16.19 -1.32
CA ASN A 60 17.82 -17.06 -0.73
C ASN A 60 17.33 -18.50 -0.55
N GLN A 61 16.14 -18.70 0.03
CA GLN A 61 15.64 -20.05 0.35
C GLN A 61 14.76 -20.63 -0.77
N GLY A 62 14.08 -19.78 -1.52
CA GLY A 62 13.25 -20.17 -2.65
C GLY A 62 11.76 -20.06 -2.32
N LEU A 63 10.94 -20.50 -3.27
CA LEU A 63 9.50 -20.60 -3.10
C LEU A 63 9.14 -21.98 -2.53
N GLY A 64 8.27 -22.02 -1.54
CA GLY A 64 7.63 -23.22 -1.04
C GLY A 64 6.17 -23.36 -1.52
N TRP A 65 5.45 -24.29 -0.89
CA TRP A 65 3.98 -24.32 -0.96
C TRP A 65 3.41 -24.03 0.44
N PRO A 66 2.49 -23.06 0.59
CA PRO A 66 1.95 -22.12 -0.41
C PRO A 66 3.03 -21.27 -1.11
N LEU A 67 2.73 -20.70 -2.28
CA LEU A 67 3.71 -20.14 -3.24
C LEU A 67 4.70 -19.12 -2.68
N THR A 68 4.38 -18.40 -1.59
CA THR A 68 5.31 -17.45 -0.96
C THR A 68 5.89 -17.93 0.36
N PHE A 69 5.61 -19.17 0.74
CA PHE A 69 6.16 -19.80 1.94
C PHE A 69 7.67 -19.95 1.81
N THR A 70 8.40 -19.59 2.87
CA THR A 70 9.85 -19.70 2.96
C THR A 70 10.26 -19.96 4.40
N THR A 71 11.30 -20.78 4.59
CA THR A 71 11.94 -21.02 5.89
C THR A 71 12.90 -19.90 6.29
N GLY A 72 13.17 -18.93 5.39
CA GLY A 72 14.02 -17.79 5.68
C GLY A 72 13.37 -16.74 6.59
N LEU A 73 12.06 -16.84 6.82
CA LEU A 73 11.28 -15.98 7.72
C LEU A 73 10.72 -16.81 8.87
N ASN A 74 10.66 -16.22 10.07
CA ASN A 74 10.12 -16.87 11.27
C ASN A 74 10.70 -18.28 11.48
N TRP A 75 12.00 -18.43 11.21
CA TRP A 75 12.70 -19.70 11.30
C TRP A 75 12.68 -20.20 12.76
N PRO A 76 12.56 -21.51 13.03
CA PRO A 76 12.48 -22.63 12.09
C PRO A 76 11.07 -22.89 11.52
N ALA A 77 10.02 -22.28 12.05
CA ALA A 77 8.64 -22.55 11.65
C ALA A 77 8.35 -22.18 10.19
N GLY A 78 9.00 -21.12 9.67
CA GLY A 78 8.74 -20.61 8.33
C GLY A 78 7.51 -19.69 8.30
N ALA A 79 7.38 -18.92 7.23
CA ALA A 79 6.21 -18.07 7.01
C ALA A 79 5.98 -17.78 5.53
N ALA A 80 4.74 -17.43 5.19
CA ALA A 80 4.42 -16.85 3.89
C ALA A 80 4.93 -15.42 3.83
N ALA A 81 5.87 -15.13 2.92
CA ALA A 81 6.42 -13.79 2.73
C ALA A 81 5.35 -12.75 2.35
N ALA A 82 4.21 -13.18 1.78
CA ALA A 82 3.06 -12.32 1.52
C ALA A 82 2.46 -11.68 2.79
N LEU A 83 2.70 -12.25 3.98
CA LEU A 83 2.27 -11.70 5.28
C LEU A 83 3.23 -10.63 5.83
N ALA A 84 4.41 -10.48 5.23
CA ALA A 84 5.38 -9.43 5.49
C ALA A 84 5.31 -8.31 4.42
N ASP A 85 4.18 -8.19 3.73
CA ASP A 85 3.91 -7.19 2.68
C ASP A 85 4.95 -7.20 1.52
N CYS A 86 5.49 -8.38 1.21
CA CYS A 86 6.11 -8.60 -0.11
C CYS A 86 5.06 -8.40 -1.22
N ILE A 87 5.47 -8.31 -2.49
CA ILE A 87 4.55 -8.11 -3.63
C ILE A 87 4.51 -9.40 -4.46
N PRO A 88 3.62 -10.36 -4.15
CA PRO A 88 3.63 -11.69 -4.79
C PRO A 88 3.59 -11.68 -6.31
N LEU A 89 2.89 -10.71 -6.91
CA LEU A 89 2.82 -10.50 -8.35
C LEU A 89 4.22 -10.44 -9.00
N LEU A 90 5.22 -9.90 -8.28
CA LEU A 90 6.60 -9.83 -8.74
C LEU A 90 7.51 -10.84 -8.01
N ALA A 91 7.32 -11.02 -6.70
CA ALA A 91 8.15 -11.92 -5.89
C ALA A 91 8.07 -13.37 -6.36
N VAL A 92 6.90 -13.87 -6.79
CA VAL A 92 6.76 -15.25 -7.27
C VAL A 92 7.50 -15.44 -8.61
N PRO A 93 7.26 -14.65 -9.67
CA PRO A 93 8.04 -14.76 -10.91
C PRO A 93 9.55 -14.59 -10.71
N PHE A 94 9.99 -13.60 -9.92
CA PHE A 94 11.42 -13.42 -9.67
C PHE A 94 12.00 -14.51 -8.77
N GLY A 95 11.21 -15.06 -7.84
CA GLY A 95 11.59 -16.22 -7.04
C GLY A 95 11.87 -17.46 -7.89
N LEU A 96 11.07 -17.70 -8.94
CA LEU A 96 11.33 -18.78 -9.91
C LEU A 96 12.62 -18.55 -10.71
N LEU A 97 13.00 -17.29 -10.92
CA LEU A 97 14.18 -16.90 -11.69
C LEU A 97 15.41 -16.60 -10.83
N ARG A 98 15.34 -16.84 -9.51
CA ARG A 98 16.34 -16.38 -8.51
C ARG A 98 17.77 -16.75 -8.83
N ALA A 99 18.01 -17.91 -9.45
CA ALA A 99 19.34 -18.39 -9.82
C ALA A 99 20.05 -17.51 -10.88
N PHE A 100 19.29 -16.73 -11.65
CA PHE A 100 19.79 -15.83 -12.68
C PHE A 100 19.85 -14.37 -12.23
N LEU A 101 19.38 -14.08 -11.01
CA LEU A 101 19.36 -12.72 -10.48
C LEU A 101 20.72 -12.36 -9.86
N PRO A 102 21.13 -11.09 -9.94
CA PRO A 102 22.33 -10.62 -9.23
C PRO A 102 22.21 -10.82 -7.71
N GLN A 103 23.36 -10.77 -7.02
CA GLN A 103 23.42 -10.87 -5.56
C GLN A 103 22.53 -9.82 -4.88
N THR A 104 22.62 -8.57 -5.29
CA THR A 104 21.65 -7.52 -4.95
C THR A 104 20.59 -7.46 -6.05
N PHE A 105 19.34 -7.74 -5.70
CA PHE A 105 18.22 -7.56 -6.61
C PHE A 105 17.01 -7.00 -5.85
N GLN A 106 16.42 -5.93 -6.36
CA GLN A 106 15.17 -5.35 -5.89
C GLN A 106 14.23 -5.02 -7.06
N TYR A 107 12.92 -5.13 -6.85
CA TYR A 107 11.91 -4.80 -7.85
C TYR A 107 10.97 -3.65 -7.42
N PHE A 108 11.17 -3.07 -6.23
CA PHE A 108 10.24 -2.11 -5.64
C PHE A 108 10.16 -0.81 -6.45
N GLY A 109 11.29 -0.28 -6.92
CA GLY A 109 11.27 0.93 -7.75
C GLY A 109 10.61 0.70 -9.10
N LEU A 110 10.86 -0.47 -9.71
CA LEU A 110 10.16 -0.90 -10.94
C LEU A 110 8.64 -1.01 -10.71
N PHE A 111 8.22 -1.56 -9.57
CA PHE A 111 6.81 -1.66 -9.21
C PHE A 111 6.14 -0.30 -9.04
N VAL A 112 6.78 0.65 -8.36
CA VAL A 112 6.25 2.00 -8.16
C VAL A 112 6.17 2.75 -9.51
N CYS A 113 7.22 2.66 -10.34
CA CYS A 113 7.21 3.22 -11.69
C CYS A 113 6.07 2.63 -12.53
N GLY A 114 5.95 1.30 -12.58
CA GLY A 114 4.86 0.62 -13.27
C GLY A 114 3.48 1.04 -12.77
N SER A 115 3.32 1.19 -11.44
CA SER A 115 2.07 1.64 -10.84
C SER A 115 1.70 3.08 -11.23
N LEU A 116 2.66 4.00 -11.30
CA LEU A 116 2.44 5.36 -11.79
C LEU A 116 2.11 5.39 -13.29
N MET A 117 2.80 4.58 -14.11
CA MET A 117 2.48 4.44 -15.53
C MET A 117 1.04 3.94 -15.72
N PHE A 118 0.65 2.86 -15.04
CA PHE A 118 -0.71 2.33 -15.11
C PHE A 118 -1.75 3.29 -14.53
N GLN A 119 -1.40 4.09 -13.51
CA GLN A 119 -2.26 5.15 -12.98
C GLN A 119 -2.59 6.18 -14.06
N GLY A 120 -1.57 6.64 -14.79
CA GLY A 120 -1.76 7.58 -15.90
C GLY A 120 -2.57 6.98 -17.06
N GLU A 121 -2.30 5.73 -17.42
CA GLU A 121 -3.07 5.01 -18.46
C GLU A 121 -4.55 4.84 -18.06
N ALA A 122 -4.81 4.38 -16.84
CA ALA A 122 -6.15 4.20 -16.30
C ALA A 122 -6.90 5.53 -16.19
N ALA A 123 -6.22 6.59 -15.78
CA ALA A 123 -6.76 7.95 -15.75
C ALA A 123 -7.19 8.41 -17.15
N VAL A 124 -6.34 8.25 -18.17
CA VAL A 124 -6.69 8.59 -19.55
C VAL A 124 -7.91 7.80 -20.02
N ARG A 125 -7.95 6.48 -19.78
CA ARG A 125 -9.11 5.64 -20.16
C ARG A 125 -10.39 6.10 -19.48
N LEU A 126 -10.33 6.39 -18.19
CA LEU A 126 -11.47 6.81 -17.39
C LEU A 126 -11.99 8.18 -17.82
N LEU A 127 -11.12 9.18 -17.95
CA LEU A 127 -11.50 10.54 -18.32
C LEU A 127 -12.06 10.64 -19.74
N ARG A 128 -11.57 9.82 -20.67
CA ARG A 128 -12.11 9.72 -22.04
C ARG A 128 -13.55 9.24 -22.11
N LEU A 129 -14.07 8.61 -21.05
CA LEU A 129 -15.49 8.31 -20.98
C LEU A 129 -16.31 9.59 -20.83
N PHE A 130 -15.78 10.65 -20.22
CA PHE A 130 -16.53 11.86 -19.92
C PHE A 130 -16.29 13.01 -20.91
N THR A 131 -15.11 13.07 -21.53
CA THR A 131 -14.76 14.14 -22.48
C THR A 131 -13.89 13.65 -23.63
N LYS A 132 -14.00 14.31 -24.78
CA LYS A 132 -13.14 14.08 -25.97
C LYS A 132 -11.99 15.08 -26.06
N ARG A 133 -11.93 16.08 -25.17
CA ARG A 133 -10.90 17.14 -25.17
C ARG A 133 -9.57 16.57 -24.67
N ALA A 134 -8.57 16.48 -25.55
CA ALA A 134 -7.29 15.83 -25.24
C ALA A 134 -6.55 16.56 -24.11
N GLU A 135 -6.55 17.88 -24.12
CA GLU A 135 -5.95 18.72 -23.08
C GLU A 135 -6.49 18.39 -21.68
N TRP A 136 -7.79 18.12 -21.58
CA TRP A 136 -8.46 17.76 -20.33
C TRP A 136 -8.14 16.36 -19.85
N VAL A 137 -8.07 15.41 -20.79
CA VAL A 137 -7.72 14.03 -20.50
C VAL A 137 -6.29 13.94 -20.00
N LEU A 138 -5.35 14.61 -20.66
CA LEU A 138 -3.93 14.60 -20.27
C LEU A 138 -3.69 15.38 -18.98
N GLY A 139 -4.25 16.59 -18.84
CA GLY A 139 -4.13 17.37 -17.61
C GLY A 139 -4.79 16.69 -16.41
N GLY A 140 -5.95 16.05 -16.60
CA GLY A 140 -6.57 15.24 -15.56
C GLY A 140 -5.76 14.00 -15.19
N ALA A 141 -5.07 13.37 -16.15
CA ALA A 141 -4.17 12.27 -15.86
C ALA A 141 -2.97 12.71 -15.00
N VAL A 142 -2.39 13.89 -15.26
CA VAL A 142 -1.36 14.48 -14.39
C VAL A 142 -1.89 14.64 -12.96
N LEU A 143 -3.08 15.22 -12.77
CA LEU A 143 -3.68 15.39 -11.43
C LEU A 143 -3.89 14.06 -10.70
N LEU A 144 -4.29 13.01 -11.42
CA LEU A 144 -4.52 11.69 -10.82
C LEU A 144 -3.21 10.92 -10.55
N CYS A 145 -2.12 11.17 -11.28
CA CYS A 145 -0.78 10.72 -10.93
C CYS A 145 -0.19 11.49 -9.74
N LEU A 146 -0.59 12.75 -9.55
CA LEU A 146 -0.22 13.58 -8.40
C LEU A 146 -1.17 13.42 -7.20
N SER A 147 -1.93 12.32 -7.13
CA SER A 147 -2.81 12.05 -5.97
C SER A 147 -1.97 11.88 -4.70
N PRO A 148 -2.11 12.74 -3.66
CA PRO A 148 -1.30 12.68 -2.45
C PRO A 148 -1.37 11.31 -1.77
N ILE A 149 -2.57 10.72 -1.70
CA ILE A 149 -2.79 9.40 -1.10
C ILE A 149 -1.96 8.27 -1.74
N MET A 150 -1.77 8.31 -3.06
CA MET A 150 -1.00 7.29 -3.77
C MET A 150 0.49 7.53 -3.59
N LEU A 151 0.91 8.79 -3.73
CA LEU A 151 2.31 9.15 -3.58
C LEU A 151 2.77 8.84 -2.17
N GLU A 152 2.00 9.19 -1.14
CA GLU A 152 2.32 8.89 0.26
C GLU A 152 2.57 7.40 0.47
N ARG A 153 1.68 6.53 -0.03
CA ARG A 153 1.87 5.08 0.06
C ARG A 153 3.08 4.58 -0.71
N ALA A 154 3.38 5.16 -1.88
CA ALA A 154 4.53 4.75 -2.67
C ALA A 154 5.85 4.84 -1.88
N PHE A 155 5.99 5.82 -0.98
CA PHE A 155 7.19 6.02 -0.16
C PHE A 155 7.20 5.25 1.17
N ARG A 156 6.12 4.55 1.51
CA ARG A 156 5.96 3.90 2.82
C ARG A 156 5.62 2.42 2.68
N HIS A 157 4.49 2.16 2.01
CA HIS A 157 3.98 0.83 1.73
C HIS A 157 3.90 0.64 0.21
N THR A 158 5.02 0.31 -0.43
CA THR A 158 5.12 0.28 -1.91
C THR A 158 4.01 -0.54 -2.58
N ALA A 159 3.64 -1.70 -2.01
CA ALA A 159 2.54 -2.53 -2.49
C ALA A 159 1.19 -1.77 -2.58
N LEU A 160 0.93 -0.82 -1.67
CA LEU A 160 -0.29 -0.01 -1.62
C LEU A 160 -0.31 1.15 -2.62
N CYS A 161 0.71 1.36 -3.45
CA CYS A 161 0.66 2.40 -4.48
C CYS A 161 -0.10 1.97 -5.75
N ALA A 162 -0.61 0.74 -5.83
CA ALA A 162 -1.34 0.20 -7.00
C ALA A 162 -2.78 0.75 -7.17
N HIS A 163 -2.98 2.05 -6.95
CA HIS A 163 -4.26 2.75 -7.05
C HIS A 163 -4.88 2.70 -8.47
N TRP A 164 -4.08 2.36 -9.48
CA TRP A 164 -4.54 2.12 -10.84
C TRP A 164 -5.60 1.00 -10.92
N LEU A 165 -5.59 0.04 -9.98
CA LEU A 165 -6.65 -0.97 -9.82
C LEU A 165 -8.02 -0.33 -9.56
N ILE A 166 -8.05 0.70 -8.69
CA ILE A 166 -9.26 1.46 -8.36
C ILE A 166 -9.74 2.25 -9.58
N LEU A 167 -8.83 2.90 -10.30
CA LEU A 167 -9.18 3.64 -11.52
C LEU A 167 -9.72 2.73 -12.62
N TYR A 168 -9.14 1.54 -12.84
CA TYR A 168 -9.71 0.58 -13.78
C TYR A 168 -11.05 0.02 -13.33
N ALA A 169 -11.26 -0.20 -12.03
CA ALA A 169 -12.56 -0.62 -11.51
C ALA A 169 -13.63 0.46 -11.79
N LEU A 170 -13.33 1.73 -11.53
CA LEU A 170 -14.21 2.86 -11.87
C LEU A 170 -14.41 2.98 -13.39
N TRP A 171 -13.38 2.77 -14.19
CA TRP A 171 -13.49 2.74 -15.65
C TRP A 171 -14.41 1.62 -16.13
N LEU A 172 -14.27 0.40 -15.62
CA LEU A 172 -15.17 -0.72 -15.93
C LEU A 172 -16.61 -0.41 -15.51
N TYR A 173 -16.81 0.21 -14.33
CA TYR A 173 -18.12 0.64 -13.87
C TYR A 173 -18.76 1.63 -14.85
N PHE A 174 -18.09 2.74 -15.18
CA PHE A 174 -18.66 3.78 -16.03
C PHE A 174 -18.80 3.33 -17.49
N LYS A 175 -17.87 2.53 -17.98
CA LYS A 175 -18.01 1.90 -19.29
C LYS A 175 -19.22 0.97 -19.32
N SER A 176 -19.43 0.19 -18.26
CA SER A 176 -20.62 -0.66 -18.14
C SER A 176 -21.91 0.14 -18.02
N ALA A 177 -21.85 1.31 -17.37
CA ALA A 177 -22.99 2.20 -17.25
C ALA A 177 -23.44 2.76 -18.61
N LYS A 178 -22.49 2.97 -19.55
CA LYS A 178 -22.71 3.48 -20.91
C LYS A 178 -23.05 2.39 -21.93
N GLU A 179 -22.36 1.25 -21.86
CA GLU A 179 -22.38 0.23 -22.91
C GLU A 179 -22.99 -1.11 -22.44
N GLY A 180 -23.68 -1.12 -21.28
CA GLY A 180 -24.23 -2.31 -20.63
C GLY A 180 -23.21 -3.09 -19.80
N PHE A 181 -23.61 -4.03 -18.93
CA PHE A 181 -22.66 -4.86 -18.19
C PHE A 181 -22.60 -6.26 -18.81
N SER A 182 -21.49 -6.58 -19.47
CA SER A 182 -21.29 -7.86 -20.19
C SER A 182 -20.41 -8.82 -19.40
N LEU A 183 -20.43 -10.11 -19.74
CA LEU A 183 -19.54 -11.11 -19.15
C LEU A 183 -18.05 -10.77 -19.34
N ARG A 184 -17.67 -10.13 -20.45
CA ARG A 184 -16.29 -9.65 -20.66
C ARG A 184 -15.90 -8.55 -19.67
N ARG A 185 -16.82 -7.63 -19.35
CA ARG A 185 -16.58 -6.57 -18.35
C ARG A 185 -16.55 -7.16 -16.93
N ALA A 186 -17.40 -8.17 -16.66
CA ALA A 186 -17.37 -8.92 -15.42
C ALA A 186 -16.06 -9.70 -15.23
N ALA A 187 -15.58 -10.39 -16.27
CA ALA A 187 -14.25 -11.03 -16.27
C ALA A 187 -13.11 -10.01 -16.06
N GLY A 188 -13.28 -8.78 -16.55
CA GLY A 188 -12.37 -7.67 -16.25
C GLY A 188 -12.28 -7.37 -14.75
N PHE A 189 -13.40 -7.41 -14.01
CA PHE A 189 -13.38 -7.28 -12.56
C PHE A 189 -12.71 -8.47 -11.88
N VAL A 190 -12.96 -9.71 -12.35
CA VAL A 190 -12.27 -10.91 -11.83
C VAL A 190 -10.75 -10.78 -11.98
N LEU A 191 -10.28 -10.33 -13.15
CA LEU A 191 -8.85 -10.08 -13.39
C LEU A 191 -8.30 -9.01 -12.44
N LEU A 192 -9.01 -7.90 -12.23
CA LEU A 192 -8.60 -6.88 -11.26
C LEU A 192 -8.54 -7.42 -9.84
N THR A 193 -9.45 -8.32 -9.46
CA THR A 193 -9.45 -8.95 -8.15
C THR A 193 -8.27 -9.92 -7.97
N VAL A 194 -7.89 -10.68 -9.01
CA VAL A 194 -6.68 -11.52 -9.01
C VAL A 194 -5.42 -10.66 -8.86
N LEU A 195 -5.34 -9.55 -9.61
CA LEU A 195 -4.23 -8.60 -9.51
C LEU A 195 -4.18 -7.93 -8.13
N ALA A 196 -5.35 -7.55 -7.59
CA ALA A 196 -5.45 -7.01 -6.23
C ALA A 196 -4.93 -8.01 -5.19
N ALA A 197 -5.39 -9.27 -5.25
CA ALA A 197 -4.97 -10.29 -4.28
C ALA A 197 -3.49 -10.68 -4.40
N SER A 198 -2.91 -10.59 -5.59
CA SER A 198 -1.47 -10.85 -5.82
C SER A 198 -0.56 -9.64 -5.55
N ILE A 199 -1.12 -8.44 -5.39
CA ILE A 199 -0.36 -7.24 -5.01
C ILE A 199 -0.54 -6.97 -3.51
N HIS A 200 -1.78 -6.76 -3.07
CA HIS A 200 -2.12 -6.48 -1.68
C HIS A 200 -3.63 -6.62 -1.44
N LEU A 201 -4.02 -7.40 -0.42
CA LEU A 201 -5.41 -7.70 -0.09
C LEU A 201 -6.31 -6.48 0.19
N TYR A 202 -5.77 -5.29 0.53
CA TYR A 202 -6.57 -4.08 0.74
C TYR A 202 -7.37 -3.67 -0.51
N PHE A 203 -6.85 -3.94 -1.72
CA PHE A 203 -7.54 -3.59 -2.96
C PHE A 203 -8.71 -4.52 -3.30
N VAL A 204 -8.73 -5.75 -2.77
CA VAL A 204 -9.77 -6.75 -3.06
C VAL A 204 -11.17 -6.24 -2.71
N PRO A 205 -11.47 -5.82 -1.45
CA PRO A 205 -12.80 -5.32 -1.12
C PRO A 205 -13.15 -4.04 -1.90
N MET A 206 -12.18 -3.18 -2.21
CA MET A 206 -12.41 -1.97 -3.00
C MET A 206 -12.88 -2.29 -4.43
N VAL A 207 -12.19 -3.21 -5.10
CA VAL A 207 -12.53 -3.65 -6.47
C VAL A 207 -13.88 -4.38 -6.47
N LEU A 208 -14.09 -5.31 -5.52
CA LEU A 208 -15.33 -6.07 -5.40
C LEU A 208 -16.54 -5.18 -5.10
N ALA A 209 -16.37 -4.14 -4.29
CA ALA A 209 -17.44 -3.20 -4.00
C ALA A 209 -17.88 -2.43 -5.27
N VAL A 210 -16.92 -1.98 -6.09
CA VAL A 210 -17.24 -1.34 -7.38
C VAL A 210 -17.84 -2.32 -8.37
N ALA A 211 -17.37 -3.58 -8.39
CA ALA A 211 -17.94 -4.66 -9.21
C ALA A 211 -19.39 -4.95 -8.81
N PHE A 212 -19.67 -5.01 -7.51
CA PHE A 212 -21.00 -5.18 -6.95
C PHE A 212 -21.92 -4.03 -7.36
N ALA A 213 -21.46 -2.77 -7.27
CA ALA A 213 -22.23 -1.62 -7.74
C ALA A 213 -22.57 -1.71 -9.24
N ALA A 214 -21.62 -2.16 -10.08
CA ALA A 214 -21.86 -2.36 -11.51
C ALA A 214 -22.90 -3.46 -11.76
N GLY A 215 -22.76 -4.59 -11.07
CA GLY A 215 -23.65 -5.73 -11.17
C GLY A 215 -25.06 -5.46 -10.65
N LEU A 216 -25.20 -4.82 -9.47
CA LEU A 216 -26.48 -4.43 -8.90
C LEU A 216 -27.22 -3.44 -9.81
N ARG A 217 -26.50 -2.45 -10.38
CA ARG A 217 -27.08 -1.54 -11.37
C ARG A 217 -27.58 -2.29 -12.60
N ALA A 218 -26.81 -3.25 -13.10
CA ALA A 218 -27.19 -4.04 -14.27
C ALA A 218 -28.39 -4.96 -13.97
N LEU A 219 -28.41 -5.60 -12.81
CA LEU A 219 -29.49 -6.45 -12.34
C LEU A 219 -30.80 -5.68 -12.27
N VAL A 220 -30.80 -4.50 -11.64
CA VAL A 220 -32.01 -3.67 -11.52
C VAL A 220 -32.52 -3.20 -12.89
N ARG A 221 -31.61 -2.83 -13.80
CA ARG A 221 -31.99 -2.27 -15.12
C ARG A 221 -32.34 -3.30 -16.18
N THR A 222 -31.70 -4.46 -16.16
CA THR A 222 -31.79 -5.45 -17.25
C THR A 222 -32.25 -6.83 -16.77
N ARG A 223 -32.43 -7.02 -15.46
CA ARG A 223 -32.73 -8.32 -14.81
C ARG A 223 -31.68 -9.42 -15.06
N ARG A 224 -30.51 -9.08 -15.61
CA ARG A 224 -29.40 -10.02 -15.83
C ARG A 224 -28.52 -10.11 -14.60
N TRP A 225 -28.51 -11.29 -13.97
CA TRP A 225 -27.70 -11.57 -12.78
C TRP A 225 -26.33 -12.18 -13.10
N GLN A 226 -26.15 -12.84 -14.26
CA GLN A 226 -24.91 -13.55 -14.60
C GLN A 226 -23.64 -12.67 -14.53
N PRO A 227 -23.62 -11.42 -15.05
CA PRO A 227 -22.45 -10.56 -14.93
C PRO A 227 -22.14 -10.15 -13.48
N LEU A 228 -23.18 -9.99 -12.64
CA LEU A 228 -23.01 -9.73 -11.21
C LEU A 228 -22.41 -10.96 -10.51
N ALA A 229 -22.96 -12.15 -10.76
CA ALA A 229 -22.46 -13.39 -10.18
C ALA A 229 -20.99 -13.66 -10.58
N LEU A 230 -20.63 -13.43 -11.84
CA LEU A 230 -19.24 -13.57 -12.27
C LEU A 230 -18.33 -12.51 -11.63
N ALA A 231 -18.71 -11.24 -11.65
CA ALA A 231 -17.86 -10.15 -11.17
C ALA A 231 -17.67 -10.15 -9.65
N ALA A 232 -18.75 -10.34 -8.89
CA ALA A 232 -18.71 -10.37 -7.44
C ALA A 232 -18.40 -11.77 -6.91
N GLY A 233 -19.18 -12.79 -7.28
CA GLY A 233 -19.00 -14.16 -6.81
C GLY A 233 -17.73 -14.82 -7.36
N GLY A 234 -17.54 -14.78 -8.69
CA GLY A 234 -16.32 -15.28 -9.32
C GLY A 234 -15.08 -14.49 -8.93
N GLY A 235 -15.21 -13.17 -8.74
CA GLY A 235 -14.14 -12.32 -8.20
C GLY A 235 -13.74 -12.72 -6.79
N SER A 236 -14.69 -12.89 -5.87
CA SER A 236 -14.43 -13.34 -4.50
C SER A 236 -13.76 -14.71 -4.46
N LEU A 237 -14.27 -15.68 -5.24
CA LEU A 237 -13.65 -17.01 -5.31
C LEU A 237 -12.20 -16.92 -5.82
N ALA A 238 -11.95 -16.14 -6.88
CA ALA A 238 -10.61 -15.95 -7.41
C ALA A 238 -9.66 -15.28 -6.40
N ALA A 239 -10.12 -14.27 -5.67
CA ALA A 239 -9.34 -13.66 -4.58
C ALA A 239 -9.01 -14.69 -3.48
N LEU A 240 -9.97 -15.49 -3.05
CA LEU A 240 -9.75 -16.53 -2.03
C LEU A 240 -8.77 -17.60 -2.51
N THR A 241 -8.89 -18.05 -3.76
CA THR A 241 -7.94 -19.00 -4.36
C THR A 241 -6.53 -18.42 -4.42
N VAL A 242 -6.38 -17.16 -4.84
CA VAL A 242 -5.06 -16.49 -4.85
C VAL A 242 -4.54 -16.32 -3.43
N ALA A 243 -5.37 -15.86 -2.49
CA ALA A 243 -4.95 -15.67 -1.10
C ALA A 243 -4.48 -16.99 -0.46
N TRP A 244 -5.20 -18.08 -0.72
CA TRP A 244 -4.81 -19.42 -0.30
C TRP A 244 -3.50 -19.88 -0.95
N ALA A 245 -3.39 -19.77 -2.27
CA ALA A 245 -2.19 -20.15 -3.00
C ALA A 245 -0.96 -19.35 -2.57
N LEU A 246 -1.13 -18.11 -2.11
CA LEU A 246 -0.04 -17.26 -1.63
C LEU A 246 0.29 -17.46 -0.15
N GLY A 247 -0.54 -18.18 0.61
CA GLY A 247 -0.28 -18.50 2.01
C GLY A 247 -0.84 -17.52 3.03
N PHE A 248 -1.83 -16.68 2.67
CA PHE A 248 -2.44 -15.76 3.64
C PHE A 248 -3.21 -16.46 4.78
N PHE A 249 -3.48 -17.76 4.66
CA PHE A 249 -4.16 -18.57 5.67
C PHE A 249 -3.21 -19.47 6.47
N THR A 250 -1.88 -19.32 6.34
CA THR A 250 -0.91 -20.17 7.08
C THR A 250 -0.71 -19.74 8.52
N VAL A 251 -1.15 -18.55 8.91
CA VAL A 251 -1.05 -18.08 10.29
C VAL A 251 -2.45 -18.00 10.88
N SER A 252 -2.62 -18.64 12.03
CA SER A 252 -3.81 -18.53 12.88
C SER A 252 -3.59 -17.44 13.91
N GLY A 253 -4.52 -16.50 14.02
CA GLY A 253 -4.46 -15.48 15.06
C GLY A 253 -3.74 -14.21 14.63
N SER A 254 -4.53 -13.14 14.53
CA SER A 254 -4.17 -11.74 14.80
C SER A 254 -5.24 -10.89 14.12
N ALA A 255 -6.40 -10.82 14.78
CA ALA A 255 -7.18 -9.59 14.74
C ALA A 255 -6.45 -8.58 15.63
N ASP A 256 -5.21 -8.25 15.25
CA ASP A 256 -4.47 -7.18 15.90
C ASP A 256 -5.29 -5.93 15.68
N GLY A 257 -5.89 -5.46 16.77
CA GLY A 257 -6.82 -4.35 16.78
C GLY A 257 -6.32 -3.15 15.98
N GLY A 258 -7.25 -2.28 15.61
CA GLY A 258 -6.91 -1.09 14.83
C GLY A 258 -8.11 -0.43 14.19
N TYR A 259 -9.18 -1.20 13.97
CA TYR A 259 -10.49 -0.62 13.70
C TYR A 259 -10.90 0.27 14.89
N GLY A 260 -11.22 1.54 14.61
CA GLY A 260 -11.43 2.57 15.64
C GLY A 260 -10.17 3.35 16.04
N THR A 261 -8.97 2.82 15.80
CA THR A 261 -7.69 3.49 16.10
C THR A 261 -7.11 4.18 14.87
N PHE A 262 -7.11 3.48 13.73
CA PHE A 262 -6.65 3.98 12.43
C PHE A 262 -7.85 4.31 11.53
N GLY A 263 -8.84 5.00 12.10
CA GLY A 263 -10.01 5.50 11.38
C GLY A 263 -9.71 6.77 10.58
N MET A 264 -10.51 7.06 9.56
CA MET A 264 -10.46 8.31 8.81
C MET A 264 -11.06 9.45 9.65
N ASN A 265 -10.26 10.45 9.97
CA ASN A 265 -10.75 11.69 10.57
C ASN A 265 -11.66 12.43 9.57
N LEU A 266 -12.74 13.05 10.05
CA LEU A 266 -13.68 13.78 9.19
C LEU A 266 -13.04 14.99 8.47
N ASN A 267 -11.89 15.48 8.93
CA ASN A 267 -11.14 16.55 8.25
C ASN A 267 -10.17 16.04 7.15
N ALA A 268 -10.04 14.73 6.95
CA ALA A 268 -8.89 14.15 6.24
C ALA A 268 -8.77 14.60 4.78
N LEU A 269 -9.87 15.00 4.12
CA LEU A 269 -9.84 15.51 2.74
C LEU A 269 -9.08 16.83 2.59
N TRP A 270 -9.06 17.67 3.63
CA TRP A 270 -8.43 19.00 3.62
C TRP A 270 -7.39 19.19 4.73
N ASN A 271 -7.02 18.13 5.44
CA ASN A 271 -5.93 18.15 6.42
C ASN A 271 -4.65 17.57 5.77
N PRO A 272 -3.64 18.40 5.47
CA PRO A 272 -2.49 18.00 4.66
C PRO A 272 -1.38 17.35 5.49
N VAL A 273 -1.71 16.43 6.40
CA VAL A 273 -0.74 15.81 7.29
C VAL A 273 -0.76 14.28 7.19
N SER A 274 0.41 13.67 6.98
CA SER A 274 0.63 12.22 7.08
C SER A 274 1.72 11.92 8.10
N LEU A 275 2.03 10.63 8.31
CA LEU A 275 3.21 10.20 9.06
C LEU A 275 4.51 10.70 8.40
N ASP A 276 5.48 11.06 9.24
CA ASP A 276 6.86 11.43 8.87
C ASP A 276 7.88 10.52 9.57
N TRP A 277 9.14 10.56 9.13
CA TRP A 277 10.23 9.71 9.65
C TRP A 277 10.35 9.73 11.16
N ASN A 278 10.26 10.88 11.80
CA ASN A 278 10.39 10.99 13.27
C ASN A 278 9.08 10.79 14.04
N TRP A 279 8.17 9.92 13.58
CA TRP A 279 6.86 9.71 14.25
C TRP A 279 6.98 9.28 15.72
N TRP A 280 8.07 8.60 16.08
CA TRP A 280 8.34 8.18 17.46
C TRP A 280 8.84 9.32 18.37
N VAL A 281 9.23 10.48 17.82
CA VAL A 281 9.70 11.63 18.60
C VAL A 281 8.51 12.55 18.91
N PRO A 282 8.15 12.77 20.20
CA PRO A 282 7.03 13.65 20.56
C PRO A 282 7.19 15.06 19.98
N GLY A 283 6.18 15.54 19.25
CA GLY A 283 6.20 16.85 18.58
C GLY A 283 6.88 16.85 17.20
N CYS A 284 7.48 15.73 16.80
CA CYS A 284 7.93 15.45 15.43
C CYS A 284 7.03 14.36 14.81
N GLY A 285 7.17 14.04 13.52
CA GLY A 285 6.40 12.93 12.91
C GLY A 285 5.22 13.30 12.03
N GLN A 286 5.12 14.56 11.63
CA GLN A 286 4.05 15.07 10.78
C GLN A 286 4.62 15.55 9.46
N LEU A 287 4.31 14.84 8.38
CA LEU A 287 4.74 15.23 7.04
C LEU A 287 3.69 16.16 6.45
N HIS A 288 4.09 17.38 6.16
CA HIS A 288 3.20 18.42 5.62
C HIS A 288 3.15 18.35 4.10
N TRP A 289 1.98 18.04 3.55
CA TRP A 289 1.78 17.84 2.10
C TRP A 289 1.42 19.11 1.34
N SER A 290 0.97 20.17 2.03
CA SER A 290 0.44 21.38 1.43
C SER A 290 1.30 22.58 1.78
N ARG A 291 1.69 23.38 0.78
CA ARG A 291 2.36 24.68 1.03
C ARG A 291 1.43 25.76 1.57
N VAL A 292 0.12 25.56 1.47
CA VAL A 292 -0.87 26.61 1.67
C VAL A 292 -1.75 26.33 2.88
N LEU A 293 -2.28 25.11 3.00
CA LEU A 293 -3.19 24.74 4.08
C LEU A 293 -2.41 24.39 5.35
N PRO A 294 -2.80 24.91 6.52
CA PRO A 294 -2.18 24.53 7.77
C PRO A 294 -2.58 23.12 8.18
N ILE A 295 -1.69 22.46 8.92
CA ILE A 295 -2.00 21.19 9.59
C ILE A 295 -3.10 21.44 10.63
N ARG A 296 -4.08 20.54 10.67
CA ARG A 296 -5.11 20.50 11.71
C ARG A 296 -4.78 19.39 12.70
N PRO A 297 -5.02 19.61 14.01
CA PRO A 297 -4.68 18.62 15.00
C PRO A 297 -5.53 17.36 14.79
N LEU A 298 -4.98 16.20 15.12
CA LEU A 298 -5.60 14.89 14.94
C LEU A 298 -5.68 14.15 16.28
N VAL A 299 -6.63 13.23 16.40
CA VAL A 299 -6.59 12.21 17.45
C VAL A 299 -5.41 11.27 17.16
N ALA A 300 -4.71 10.82 18.21
CA ALA A 300 -3.55 9.93 18.08
C ALA A 300 -3.82 8.74 17.14
N ASN A 301 -2.81 8.33 16.36
CA ASN A 301 -2.86 7.27 15.35
C ASN A 301 -3.76 7.52 14.11
N SER A 302 -4.49 8.63 14.02
CA SER A 302 -5.25 8.99 12.80
C SER A 302 -4.36 9.35 11.60
N LEU A 303 -3.05 9.50 11.79
CA LEU A 303 -2.09 9.84 10.73
C LEU A 303 -1.94 8.74 9.67
N ASP A 304 -2.17 7.47 10.03
CA ASP A 304 -2.12 6.36 9.06
C ASP A 304 -3.31 6.41 8.06
N SER A 305 -4.35 7.20 8.36
CA SER A 305 -5.56 7.36 7.55
C SER A 305 -5.55 8.59 6.63
N PHE A 306 -4.35 8.97 6.17
CA PHE A 306 -4.12 10.09 5.26
C PHE A 306 -5.01 10.01 4.01
N ASN A 307 -5.81 11.06 3.79
CA ASN A 307 -6.75 11.17 2.66
C ASN A 307 -6.77 12.56 2.01
N TYR A 308 -5.70 13.37 2.19
CA TYR A 308 -5.65 14.72 1.64
C TYR A 308 -5.82 14.71 0.11
N LEU A 309 -6.72 15.57 -0.39
CA LEU A 309 -7.06 15.62 -1.81
C LEU A 309 -6.04 16.45 -2.62
N GLY A 310 -5.34 17.38 -1.97
CA GLY A 310 -4.54 18.42 -2.62
C GLY A 310 -5.38 19.64 -2.99
N LEU A 311 -4.79 20.82 -2.88
CA LEU A 311 -5.52 22.08 -2.97
C LEU A 311 -6.16 22.33 -4.34
N GLY A 312 -5.50 21.90 -5.43
CA GLY A 312 -6.06 22.03 -6.78
C GLY A 312 -7.34 21.23 -6.95
N LEU A 313 -7.33 19.95 -6.55
CA LEU A 313 -8.51 19.10 -6.60
C LEU A 313 -9.60 19.53 -5.58
N LEU A 314 -9.22 20.07 -4.42
CA LEU A 314 -10.17 20.69 -3.48
C LEU A 314 -10.86 21.90 -4.09
N ALA A 315 -10.11 22.79 -4.74
CA ALA A 315 -10.67 23.95 -5.42
C ALA A 315 -11.61 23.54 -6.57
N ALA A 316 -11.23 22.53 -7.35
CA ALA A 316 -12.06 21.96 -8.40
C ALA A 316 -13.38 21.40 -7.85
N LEU A 317 -13.32 20.62 -6.76
CA LEU A 317 -14.48 20.05 -6.10
C LEU A 317 -15.39 21.13 -5.52
N GLY A 318 -14.82 22.11 -4.80
CA GLY A 318 -15.54 23.24 -4.24
C GLY A 318 -16.27 24.05 -5.31
N GLY A 319 -15.60 24.34 -6.43
CA GLY A 319 -16.21 25.02 -7.58
C GLY A 319 -17.39 24.24 -8.18
N CYS A 320 -17.28 22.90 -8.26
CA CYS A 320 -18.37 22.05 -8.74
C CYS A 320 -19.57 22.04 -7.77
N VAL A 321 -19.32 21.98 -6.46
CA VAL A 321 -20.37 22.05 -5.44
C VAL A 321 -21.09 23.40 -5.49
N LEU A 322 -20.36 24.51 -5.55
CA LEU A 322 -20.95 25.84 -5.67
C LEU A 322 -21.79 25.99 -6.94
N ALA A 323 -21.30 25.49 -8.08
CA ALA A 323 -22.03 25.49 -9.34
C ALA A 323 -23.30 24.62 -9.27
N ALA A 324 -23.23 23.45 -8.65
CA ALA A 324 -24.38 22.56 -8.46
C ALA A 324 -25.45 23.19 -7.55
N VAL A 325 -25.05 23.80 -6.43
CA VAL A 325 -25.96 24.53 -5.53
C VAL A 325 -26.61 25.71 -6.25
N TRP A 326 -25.82 26.53 -6.96
CA TRP A 326 -26.35 27.64 -7.75
C TRP A 326 -27.38 27.17 -8.77
N LEU A 327 -27.08 26.09 -9.50
CA LEU A 327 -27.98 25.52 -10.49
C LEU A 327 -29.26 24.98 -9.84
N ALA A 328 -29.15 24.30 -8.70
CA ALA A 328 -30.29 23.74 -7.99
C ALA A 328 -31.24 24.83 -7.45
N VAL A 329 -30.70 25.94 -6.94
CA VAL A 329 -31.47 27.07 -6.42
C VAL A 329 -32.10 27.89 -7.56
N ARG A 330 -31.36 28.14 -8.65
CA ARG A 330 -31.79 29.06 -9.72
C ARG A 330 -32.59 28.39 -10.83
N ARG A 331 -32.47 27.07 -11.02
CA ARG A 331 -33.09 26.34 -12.14
C ARG A 331 -33.68 25.02 -11.68
N ARG A 332 -35.01 24.94 -11.60
CA ARG A 332 -35.74 23.69 -11.29
C ARG A 332 -35.33 22.51 -12.19
N ASP A 333 -35.12 22.76 -13.48
CA ASP A 333 -34.68 21.72 -14.42
C ASP A 333 -33.24 21.26 -14.17
N GLY A 334 -32.40 22.17 -13.70
CA GLY A 334 -31.03 21.86 -13.29
C GLY A 334 -30.98 20.98 -12.04
N ALA A 335 -31.82 21.27 -11.04
CA ALA A 335 -32.00 20.41 -9.86
C ALA A 335 -32.46 18.99 -10.26
N LYS A 336 -33.48 18.91 -11.13
CA LYS A 336 -34.00 17.62 -11.63
C LYS A 336 -32.92 16.83 -12.40
N ALA A 337 -32.12 17.49 -13.22
CA ALA A 337 -31.05 16.84 -13.97
C ALA A 337 -29.95 16.27 -13.05
N LEU A 338 -29.52 17.04 -12.04
CA LEU A 338 -28.55 16.59 -11.03
C LEU A 338 -29.09 15.41 -10.22
N ALA A 339 -30.33 15.49 -9.75
CA ALA A 339 -30.98 14.41 -9.02
C ALA A 339 -31.10 13.15 -9.89
N LYS A 340 -31.51 13.28 -11.15
CA LYS A 340 -31.61 12.17 -12.10
C LYS A 340 -30.27 11.48 -12.31
N GLU A 341 -29.19 12.23 -12.51
CA GLU A 341 -27.85 11.69 -12.68
C GLU A 341 -27.39 10.94 -11.42
N ALA A 342 -27.55 11.55 -10.24
CA ALA A 342 -27.18 10.94 -8.96
C ALA A 342 -27.96 9.63 -8.71
N LEU A 343 -29.29 9.66 -8.89
CA LEU A 343 -30.16 8.48 -8.74
C LEU A 343 -29.86 7.40 -9.78
N SER A 344 -29.36 7.77 -10.97
CA SER A 344 -28.98 6.80 -12.01
C SER A 344 -27.80 5.91 -11.60
N HIS A 345 -27.04 6.35 -10.61
CA HIS A 345 -25.84 5.72 -10.06
C HIS A 345 -26.00 5.34 -8.59
N TRP A 346 -27.24 5.21 -8.09
CA TRP A 346 -27.50 4.88 -6.68
C TRP A 346 -26.73 3.65 -6.14
N PRO A 347 -26.46 2.56 -6.89
CA PRO A 347 -25.70 1.43 -6.34
C PRO A 347 -24.25 1.80 -6.03
N LEU A 348 -23.65 2.68 -6.86
CA LEU A 348 -22.30 3.19 -6.60
C LEU A 348 -22.31 4.17 -5.42
N ALA A 349 -23.34 5.00 -5.31
CA ALA A 349 -23.50 5.89 -4.16
C ALA A 349 -23.63 5.09 -2.85
N LEU A 350 -24.45 4.03 -2.83
CA LEU A 350 -24.59 3.13 -1.69
C LEU A 350 -23.25 2.52 -1.28
N VAL A 351 -22.49 1.99 -2.24
CA VAL A 351 -21.15 1.44 -1.99
C VAL A 351 -20.19 2.51 -1.48
N CYS A 352 -20.21 3.72 -2.03
CA CYS A 352 -19.37 4.82 -1.54
C CYS A 352 -19.72 5.21 -0.10
N CYS A 353 -21.01 5.22 0.26
CA CYS A 353 -21.45 5.45 1.63
C CYS A 353 -20.95 4.34 2.56
N ALA A 354 -21.06 3.07 2.16
CA ALA A 354 -20.59 1.94 2.96
C ALA A 354 -19.06 1.97 3.17
N LEU A 355 -18.30 2.22 2.10
CA LEU A 355 -16.84 2.36 2.18
C LEU A 355 -16.42 3.56 3.03
N THR A 356 -17.14 4.69 2.95
CA THR A 356 -16.87 5.86 3.79
C THR A 356 -17.18 5.57 5.26
N ALA A 357 -18.31 4.93 5.55
CA ALA A 357 -18.68 4.57 6.92
C ALA A 357 -17.64 3.62 7.53
N PHE A 358 -17.21 2.61 6.77
CA PHE A 358 -16.14 1.72 7.20
C PHE A 358 -14.82 2.48 7.41
N ALA A 359 -14.48 3.40 6.50
CA ALA A 359 -13.27 4.20 6.60
C ALA A 359 -13.23 5.07 7.86
N VAL A 360 -14.34 5.75 8.18
CA VAL A 360 -14.48 6.55 9.42
C VAL A 360 -14.40 5.67 10.67
N SER A 361 -14.82 4.41 10.59
CA SER A 361 -14.86 3.42 11.67
C SER A 361 -15.96 3.65 12.72
N ASN A 362 -15.97 2.83 13.77
CA ASN A 362 -16.89 2.99 14.91
C ASN A 362 -16.48 4.13 15.87
N VAL A 363 -15.24 4.60 15.81
CA VAL A 363 -14.76 5.77 16.56
C VAL A 363 -14.73 6.96 15.61
N VAL A 364 -15.72 7.85 15.72
CA VAL A 364 -15.86 8.98 14.80
C VAL A 364 -15.06 10.17 15.33
N THR A 365 -14.01 10.57 14.60
CA THR A 365 -13.10 11.65 15.01
C THR A 365 -13.17 12.86 14.08
N ALA A 366 -13.05 14.05 14.64
CA ALA A 366 -12.93 15.31 13.91
C ALA A 366 -11.87 16.19 14.56
N ASN A 367 -10.82 16.53 13.80
CA ASN A 367 -9.62 17.16 14.34
C ASN A 367 -9.08 16.37 15.55
N SER A 368 -8.78 17.03 16.68
CA SER A 368 -8.30 16.42 17.93
C SER A 368 -9.40 15.83 18.82
N ARG A 369 -10.65 15.75 18.35
CA ARG A 369 -11.78 15.30 19.17
C ARG A 369 -12.39 14.02 18.64
N THR A 370 -12.63 13.07 19.54
CA THR A 370 -13.59 11.99 19.30
C THR A 370 -14.99 12.56 19.50
N LEU A 371 -15.81 12.55 18.46
CA LEU A 371 -17.19 13.07 18.51
C LEU A 371 -18.12 12.10 19.23
N PHE A 372 -18.04 10.82 18.86
CA PHE A 372 -18.74 9.72 19.51
C PHE A 372 -18.11 8.38 19.12
N THR A 373 -18.36 7.36 19.94
CA THR A 373 -17.97 5.97 19.68
C THR A 373 -19.21 5.11 19.63
N LEU A 374 -19.41 4.40 18.52
CA LEU A 374 -20.46 3.41 18.38
C LEU A 374 -19.99 2.09 19.02
N PRO A 375 -20.67 1.58 20.05
CA PRO A 375 -20.34 0.29 20.62
C PRO A 375 -20.66 -0.80 19.61
N LEU A 376 -19.64 -1.55 19.18
CA LEU A 376 -19.78 -2.71 18.32
C LEU A 376 -19.55 -3.99 19.13
N PRO A 377 -20.31 -5.06 18.88
CA PRO A 377 -20.01 -6.39 19.42
C PRO A 377 -18.59 -6.82 19.05
N GLU A 378 -17.92 -7.57 19.92
CA GLU A 378 -16.54 -8.01 19.71
C GLU A 378 -16.33 -8.76 18.40
N TRP A 379 -17.26 -9.65 18.02
CA TRP A 379 -17.17 -10.39 16.75
C TRP A 379 -17.15 -9.46 15.53
N LEU A 380 -17.87 -8.34 15.59
CA LEU A 380 -17.91 -7.37 14.49
C LEU A 380 -16.66 -6.49 14.49
N THR A 381 -16.18 -6.10 15.67
CA THR A 381 -14.91 -5.38 15.81
C THR A 381 -13.74 -6.23 15.31
N ALA A 382 -13.71 -7.53 15.62
CA ALA A 382 -12.71 -8.48 15.14
C ALA A 382 -12.78 -8.65 13.61
N LEU A 383 -13.99 -8.78 13.05
CA LEU A 383 -14.19 -8.87 11.60
C LEU A 383 -13.70 -7.59 10.88
N CYS A 384 -14.04 -6.42 11.40
CA CYS A 384 -13.58 -5.15 10.85
C CYS A 384 -12.06 -4.94 11.07
N GLY A 385 -11.51 -5.47 12.17
CA GLY A 385 -10.10 -5.45 12.54
C GLY A 385 -9.19 -6.15 11.52
N VAL A 386 -9.73 -7.05 10.70
CA VAL A 386 -9.03 -7.63 9.54
C VAL A 386 -8.46 -6.53 8.63
N PHE A 387 -9.07 -5.36 8.56
CA PHE A 387 -8.53 -4.19 7.86
C PHE A 387 -8.14 -3.11 8.87
N ARG A 388 -7.05 -3.38 9.61
CA ARG A 388 -6.47 -2.53 10.68
C ARG A 388 -6.60 -1.02 10.41
N ALA A 389 -6.11 -0.56 9.25
CA ALA A 389 -6.19 0.83 8.81
C ALA A 389 -7.43 1.07 7.96
N SER A 390 -8.59 1.17 8.61
CA SER A 390 -9.88 1.29 7.94
C SER A 390 -9.96 2.52 7.04
N GLY A 391 -9.27 3.62 7.39
CA GLY A 391 -9.26 4.86 6.61
C GLY A 391 -8.85 4.71 5.14
N ARG A 392 -8.09 3.66 4.80
CA ARG A 392 -7.69 3.33 3.42
C ARG A 392 -8.87 2.93 2.53
N MET A 393 -9.98 2.46 3.11
CA MET A 393 -11.21 2.10 2.37
C MET A 393 -11.90 3.30 1.71
N PHE A 394 -11.48 4.53 2.02
CA PHE A 394 -12.00 5.73 1.38
C PHE A 394 -11.44 5.98 -0.03
N TRP A 395 -10.34 5.34 -0.44
CA TRP A 395 -9.67 5.65 -1.72
C TRP A 395 -10.57 5.56 -2.97
N PRO A 396 -11.49 4.58 -3.13
CA PRO A 396 -12.44 4.58 -4.24
C PRO A 396 -13.34 5.83 -4.27
N VAL A 397 -13.73 6.32 -3.10
CA VAL A 397 -14.53 7.54 -2.96
C VAL A 397 -13.68 8.76 -3.29
N TRP A 398 -12.44 8.81 -2.80
CA TRP A 398 -11.46 9.86 -3.13
C TRP A 398 -11.31 10.01 -4.66
N TYR A 399 -11.05 8.91 -5.37
CA TYR A 399 -10.89 8.93 -6.83
C TYR A 399 -12.19 9.27 -7.56
N LEU A 400 -13.33 8.80 -7.06
CA LEU A 400 -14.62 9.17 -7.62
C LEU A 400 -14.86 10.68 -7.51
N LEU A 401 -14.59 11.30 -6.35
CA LEU A 401 -14.71 12.74 -6.15
C LEU A 401 -13.81 13.52 -7.11
N ALA A 402 -12.54 13.14 -7.22
CA ALA A 402 -11.59 13.77 -8.13
C ALA A 402 -12.04 13.66 -9.60
N VAL A 403 -12.39 12.45 -10.05
CA VAL A 403 -12.85 12.21 -11.44
C VAL A 403 -14.15 12.95 -11.74
N ARG A 404 -15.06 13.04 -10.77
CA ARG A 404 -16.34 13.76 -10.93
C ARG A 404 -16.13 15.26 -11.05
N ALA A 405 -15.27 15.85 -10.24
CA ALA A 405 -14.89 17.24 -10.36
C ALA A 405 -14.28 17.53 -11.75
N LEU A 406 -13.32 16.71 -12.18
CA LEU A 406 -12.70 16.86 -13.51
C LEU A 406 -13.70 16.68 -14.65
N ALA A 407 -14.59 15.69 -14.58
CA ALA A 407 -15.62 15.45 -15.57
C ALA A 407 -16.64 16.61 -15.66
N ALA A 408 -17.04 17.17 -14.52
CA ALA A 408 -17.96 18.31 -14.48
C ALA A 408 -17.32 19.56 -15.11
N LEU A 409 -16.08 19.89 -14.75
CA LEU A 409 -15.37 21.05 -15.30
C LEU A 409 -15.01 20.90 -16.78
N ALA A 410 -14.76 19.67 -17.25
CA ALA A 410 -14.51 19.40 -18.66
C ALA A 410 -15.72 19.73 -19.56
N ASN A 411 -16.94 19.71 -18.99
CA ASN A 411 -18.19 20.01 -19.69
C ASN A 411 -18.56 21.51 -19.71
N LEU A 412 -17.68 22.39 -19.23
CA LEU A 412 -17.89 23.84 -19.36
C LEU A 412 -18.07 24.23 -20.84
N PRO A 413 -19.06 25.11 -21.14
CA PRO A 413 -19.50 25.40 -22.50
C PRO A 413 -18.41 26.09 -23.32
N ARG A 414 -17.67 27.00 -22.69
CA ARG A 414 -16.55 27.70 -23.33
C ARG A 414 -15.27 26.88 -23.20
N ARG A 415 -14.76 26.36 -24.32
CA ARG A 415 -13.51 25.56 -24.34
C ARG A 415 -12.32 26.30 -23.73
N ARG A 416 -12.15 27.60 -24.01
CA ARG A 416 -11.07 28.43 -23.45
C ARG A 416 -11.18 28.57 -21.93
N LEU A 417 -12.38 28.81 -21.41
CA LEU A 417 -12.63 28.86 -19.97
C LEU A 417 -12.30 27.51 -19.32
N ALA A 418 -12.76 26.42 -19.93
CA ALA A 418 -12.46 25.08 -19.46
C ALA A 418 -10.93 24.86 -19.38
N ALA A 419 -10.20 25.12 -20.47
CA ALA A 419 -8.73 24.99 -20.48
C ALA A 419 -8.05 25.88 -19.42
N ALA A 420 -8.51 27.12 -19.23
CA ALA A 420 -7.99 28.02 -18.20
C ALA A 420 -8.25 27.50 -16.78
N VAL A 421 -9.45 26.97 -16.51
CA VAL A 421 -9.77 26.35 -15.21
C VAL A 421 -8.91 25.13 -14.95
N LEU A 422 -8.70 24.26 -15.95
CA LEU A 422 -7.79 23.12 -15.82
C LEU A 422 -6.36 23.58 -15.50
N ALA A 423 -5.86 24.57 -16.23
CA ALA A 423 -4.52 25.10 -16.01
C ALA A 423 -4.37 25.69 -14.60
N ALA A 424 -5.38 26.41 -14.11
CA ALA A 424 -5.39 26.93 -12.75
C ALA A 424 -5.42 25.81 -11.70
N VAL A 425 -6.25 24.78 -11.88
CA VAL A 425 -6.32 23.62 -10.98
C VAL A 425 -4.99 22.86 -10.96
N LEU A 426 -4.37 22.65 -12.12
CA LEU A 426 -3.05 22.02 -12.23
C LEU A 426 -1.96 22.84 -11.55
N ALA A 427 -1.89 24.14 -11.85
CA ALA A 427 -0.91 25.03 -11.25
C ALA A 427 -1.06 25.07 -9.72
N LEU A 428 -2.30 25.13 -9.22
CA LEU A 428 -2.58 25.11 -7.79
C LEU A 428 -2.19 23.78 -7.15
N GLN A 429 -2.50 22.64 -7.77
CA GLN A 429 -2.11 21.32 -7.26
C GLN A 429 -0.58 21.16 -7.22
N VAL A 430 0.11 21.52 -8.31
CA VAL A 430 1.57 21.38 -8.40
C VAL A 430 2.25 22.33 -7.41
N PHE A 431 1.81 23.58 -7.32
CA PHE A 431 2.33 24.53 -6.34
C PHE A 431 2.12 24.01 -4.92
N ASP A 432 0.90 23.61 -4.58
CA ASP A 432 0.53 23.11 -3.26
C ASP A 432 1.40 21.93 -2.81
N LEU A 433 1.65 20.97 -3.70
CA LEU A 433 2.45 19.78 -3.39
C LEU A 433 3.97 19.97 -3.60
N SER A 434 4.41 21.07 -4.23
CA SER A 434 5.80 21.22 -4.68
C SER A 434 6.84 21.08 -3.57
N GLY A 435 6.51 21.49 -2.34
CA GLY A 435 7.41 21.35 -1.18
C GLY A 435 7.74 19.89 -0.89
N VAL A 436 6.70 19.06 -0.71
CA VAL A 436 6.88 17.64 -0.40
C VAL A 436 7.44 16.85 -1.60
N LEU A 437 7.08 17.22 -2.83
CA LEU A 437 7.63 16.58 -4.03
C LEU A 437 9.13 16.88 -4.19
N ALA A 438 9.56 18.13 -3.96
CA ALA A 438 10.98 18.50 -4.02
C ALA A 438 11.78 17.82 -2.89
N GLN A 439 11.22 17.75 -1.68
CA GLN A 439 11.82 17.01 -0.56
C GLN A 439 12.05 15.54 -0.93
N LYS A 440 11.04 14.88 -1.52
CA LYS A 440 11.14 13.48 -1.96
C LYS A 440 12.18 13.30 -3.07
N HIS A 441 12.18 14.17 -4.07
CA HIS A 441 13.18 14.13 -5.13
C HIS A 441 14.61 14.25 -4.59
N ALA A 442 14.85 15.23 -3.71
CA ALA A 442 16.15 15.42 -3.08
C ALA A 442 16.56 14.25 -2.19
N TRP A 443 15.59 13.52 -1.62
CA TRP A 443 15.88 12.33 -0.84
C TRP A 443 16.45 11.19 -1.70
N PHE A 444 15.86 10.93 -2.86
CA PHE A 444 16.26 9.82 -3.75
C PHE A 444 17.37 10.16 -4.75
N ALA A 445 17.71 11.45 -4.91
CA ALA A 445 18.80 11.87 -5.80
C ALA A 445 20.18 11.36 -5.32
N GLU A 446 20.43 11.38 -4.00
CA GLU A 446 21.71 10.99 -3.41
C GLU A 446 21.50 10.06 -2.18
N PRO A 447 21.03 8.82 -2.38
CA PRO A 447 20.71 7.94 -1.24
C PRO A 447 21.95 7.55 -0.43
N SER A 448 23.14 7.52 -1.04
CA SER A 448 24.42 7.21 -0.39
C SER A 448 24.83 8.22 0.69
N LEU A 449 24.23 9.41 0.71
CA LEU A 449 24.47 10.41 1.76
C LEU A 449 23.49 10.29 2.94
N ARG A 450 22.58 9.32 2.90
CA ARG A 450 21.58 9.11 3.95
C ARG A 450 22.08 8.08 4.95
N THR A 451 21.81 8.33 6.23
CA THR A 451 22.04 7.35 7.28
C THR A 451 21.11 6.16 7.02
N SER A 452 21.69 5.00 6.77
CA SER A 452 20.94 3.75 6.69
C SER A 452 20.28 3.45 8.03
N ALA A 453 19.22 2.64 8.01
CA ALA A 453 18.74 2.03 9.24
C ALA A 453 19.91 1.34 9.98
N PRO A 454 19.91 1.36 11.32
CA PRO A 454 20.90 0.63 12.11
C PRO A 454 21.04 -0.80 11.60
N ALA A 455 22.27 -1.21 11.34
CA ALA A 455 22.61 -2.53 10.84
C ALA A 455 24.00 -2.93 11.38
N PRO A 456 24.28 -4.24 11.52
CA PRO A 456 25.60 -4.70 11.88
C PRO A 456 26.66 -4.24 10.86
N ALA A 457 27.85 -3.92 11.35
CA ALA A 457 29.01 -3.64 10.49
C ALA A 457 29.42 -4.91 9.72
N GLU A 458 30.12 -4.74 8.59
CA GLU A 458 30.61 -5.89 7.80
C GLU A 458 31.54 -6.81 8.62
N GLU A 459 32.34 -6.24 9.52
CA GLU A 459 33.21 -6.98 10.45
C GLU A 459 32.41 -7.82 11.43
N GLU A 460 31.26 -7.33 11.89
CA GLU A 460 30.34 -8.07 12.75
C GLU A 460 29.68 -9.20 11.97
N LEU A 461 29.24 -8.93 10.73
CA LEU A 461 28.65 -9.95 9.86
C LEU A 461 29.64 -11.05 9.47
N ALA A 462 30.94 -10.74 9.40
CA ALA A 462 31.98 -11.75 9.14
C ALA A 462 32.06 -12.83 10.23
N GLN A 463 31.60 -12.52 11.46
CA GLN A 463 31.52 -13.52 12.53
C GLN A 463 30.48 -14.62 12.27
N LEU A 464 29.57 -14.41 11.31
CA LEU A 464 28.51 -15.34 10.91
C LEU A 464 28.89 -16.16 9.67
N GLU A 465 30.14 -16.08 9.20
CA GLU A 465 30.62 -16.93 8.11
C GLU A 465 30.48 -18.42 8.46
N GLY A 466 29.85 -19.18 7.56
CA GLY A 466 29.57 -20.61 7.76
C GLY A 466 28.28 -20.91 8.54
N CYS A 467 27.62 -19.91 9.12
CA CYS A 467 26.30 -20.08 9.71
C CYS A 467 25.22 -20.22 8.62
N SER A 468 24.16 -20.95 8.95
CA SER A 468 22.96 -21.10 8.10
C SER A 468 21.77 -20.26 8.60
N ALA A 469 21.76 -19.94 9.89
CA ALA A 469 20.71 -19.16 10.52
C ALA A 469 21.23 -18.36 11.73
N VAL A 470 20.51 -17.29 12.06
CA VAL A 470 20.64 -16.53 13.32
C VAL A 470 19.32 -16.54 14.06
N TYR A 471 19.33 -17.06 15.28
CA TYR A 471 18.18 -17.15 16.16
C TYR A 471 18.28 -16.11 17.28
N THR A 472 17.35 -15.16 17.32
CA THR A 472 17.24 -14.18 18.40
C THR A 472 16.61 -14.84 19.62
N LEU A 473 17.24 -14.66 20.78
CA LEU A 473 16.81 -15.22 22.07
C LEU A 473 15.87 -14.27 22.82
N GLU A 474 15.26 -13.35 22.09
CA GLU A 474 14.19 -12.45 22.52
C GLU A 474 13.35 -12.08 21.29
N VAL A 475 12.13 -11.59 21.51
CA VAL A 475 11.26 -11.12 20.43
C VAL A 475 11.88 -9.86 19.82
N CYS A 476 12.51 -10.04 18.67
CA CYS A 476 13.18 -8.98 17.93
C CYS A 476 12.31 -8.52 16.76
N THR A 477 12.21 -7.20 16.56
CA THR A 477 11.50 -6.57 15.44
C THR A 477 12.43 -5.67 14.60
N ASP A 478 13.75 -5.80 14.78
CA ASP A 478 14.73 -4.99 14.06
C ASP A 478 14.82 -5.39 12.58
N ARG A 479 14.23 -4.55 11.75
CA ARG A 479 14.18 -4.75 10.30
C ARG A 479 15.51 -4.49 9.61
N GLY A 480 16.37 -3.65 10.18
CA GLY A 480 17.72 -3.39 9.67
C GLY A 480 18.61 -4.61 9.83
N LEU A 481 18.58 -5.21 11.03
CA LEU A 481 19.21 -6.50 11.30
C LEU A 481 18.68 -7.60 10.37
N ALA A 482 17.35 -7.71 10.21
CA ALA A 482 16.78 -8.72 9.33
C ALA A 482 17.21 -8.60 7.86
N VAL A 483 17.32 -7.37 7.34
CA VAL A 483 17.84 -7.15 5.99
C VAL A 483 19.33 -7.51 5.92
N ALA A 484 20.14 -7.14 6.90
CA ALA A 484 21.57 -7.46 6.93
C ALA A 484 21.81 -8.99 6.93
N LEU A 485 21.09 -9.73 7.77
CA LEU A 485 21.10 -11.20 7.79
C LEU A 485 20.62 -11.79 6.45
N GLY A 486 19.54 -11.25 5.90
CA GLY A 486 19.02 -11.64 4.59
C GLY A 486 20.03 -11.41 3.45
N ARG A 487 20.84 -10.36 3.48
CA ARG A 487 21.89 -10.14 2.47
C ARG A 487 23.00 -11.18 2.54
N LYS A 488 23.26 -11.76 3.71
CA LYS A 488 24.21 -12.87 3.91
C LYS A 488 23.59 -14.25 3.66
N GLY A 489 22.29 -14.34 3.32
CA GLY A 489 21.63 -15.61 3.06
C GLY A 489 21.11 -16.35 4.30
N LEU A 490 21.19 -15.72 5.47
CA LEU A 490 20.87 -16.35 6.75
C LEU A 490 19.37 -16.36 7.01
N ALA A 491 18.85 -17.48 7.50
CA ALA A 491 17.48 -17.56 8.03
C ALA A 491 17.40 -16.93 9.43
N THR A 492 16.24 -16.40 9.82
CA THR A 492 16.06 -15.81 11.14
C THR A 492 14.62 -15.87 11.66
N ASN A 493 14.46 -15.77 12.98
CA ASN A 493 13.19 -15.70 13.71
C ASN A 493 12.75 -14.26 14.05
N ILE A 494 13.41 -13.23 13.52
CA ILE A 494 12.99 -11.83 13.69
C ILE A 494 11.53 -11.66 13.23
N SER A 495 10.69 -11.08 14.08
CA SER A 495 9.26 -10.88 13.84
C SER A 495 9.06 -9.75 12.82
N LEU A 496 8.78 -10.16 11.57
CA LEU A 496 8.54 -9.26 10.43
C LEU A 496 7.11 -9.35 9.89
N LEU A 497 6.30 -10.28 10.41
CA LEU A 497 4.96 -10.49 9.91
C LEU A 497 4.04 -9.41 10.49
N ALA A 498 3.25 -8.76 9.63
CA ALA A 498 2.24 -7.82 10.10
C ALA A 498 1.11 -8.51 10.91
N ARG A 499 1.10 -9.85 10.90
CA ARG A 499 0.10 -10.75 11.48
C ARG A 499 0.77 -12.01 12.02
N GLY A 500 1.80 -11.85 12.85
CA GLY A 500 2.51 -12.95 13.50
C GLY A 500 1.83 -13.37 14.81
N ASP A 501 2.15 -14.59 15.27
CA ASP A 501 1.83 -15.03 16.62
C ASP A 501 3.06 -14.83 17.51
N ASP A 502 3.20 -13.61 18.03
CA ASP A 502 4.33 -13.25 18.90
C ASP A 502 4.35 -14.07 20.20
N ALA A 503 3.20 -14.61 20.64
CA ALA A 503 3.13 -15.47 21.82
C ALA A 503 3.74 -16.84 21.53
N ALA A 504 3.44 -17.42 20.37
CA ALA A 504 4.08 -18.66 19.92
C ALA A 504 5.59 -18.46 19.69
N LEU A 505 6.01 -17.33 19.11
CA LEU A 505 7.42 -16.98 18.96
C LEU A 505 8.12 -16.88 20.31
N ALA A 506 7.53 -16.15 21.27
CA ALA A 506 8.08 -16.02 22.62
C ALA A 506 8.20 -17.38 23.33
N ALA A 507 7.19 -18.25 23.24
CA ALA A 507 7.24 -19.59 23.81
C ALA A 507 8.36 -20.46 23.19
N GLY A 508 8.56 -20.35 21.88
CA GLY A 508 9.67 -21.01 21.18
C GLY A 508 11.04 -20.50 21.66
N ILE A 509 11.17 -19.19 21.83
CA ILE A 509 12.39 -18.55 22.34
C ILE A 509 12.72 -19.06 23.75
N GLU A 510 11.74 -19.08 24.66
CA GLU A 510 11.94 -19.57 26.04
C GLU A 510 12.38 -21.03 26.06
N THR A 511 11.87 -21.86 25.15
CA THR A 511 12.28 -23.25 25.02
C THR A 511 13.76 -23.36 24.64
N VAL A 512 14.23 -22.54 23.70
CA VAL A 512 15.64 -22.51 23.27
C VAL A 512 16.53 -21.93 24.37
N ARG A 513 16.08 -20.87 25.05
CA ARG A 513 16.81 -20.28 26.18
C ARG A 513 17.05 -21.31 27.29
N ALA A 514 16.01 -22.05 27.67
CA ALA A 514 16.10 -23.09 28.69
C ALA A 514 17.04 -24.24 28.29
N ALA A 515 17.06 -24.63 27.01
CA ALA A 515 17.98 -25.65 26.50
C ALA A 515 19.45 -25.19 26.59
N LEU A 516 19.74 -23.94 26.23
CA LEU A 516 21.08 -23.36 26.35
C LEU A 516 21.55 -23.29 27.81
N GLU A 517 20.68 -22.88 28.73
CA GLU A 517 20.97 -22.86 30.18
C GLU A 517 21.17 -24.27 30.76
N ALA A 518 20.49 -25.28 30.20
CA ALA A 518 20.68 -26.68 30.55
C ALA A 518 21.98 -27.28 29.97
N GLY A 519 22.76 -26.52 29.21
CA GLY A 519 24.04 -26.92 28.62
C GLY A 519 23.92 -27.59 27.26
N GLU A 520 22.76 -27.53 26.61
CA GLU A 520 22.61 -28.00 25.23
C GLU A 520 23.26 -27.02 24.26
N ARG A 521 24.29 -27.47 23.52
CA ARG A 521 25.11 -26.60 22.67
C ARG A 521 24.46 -26.21 21.35
N GLU A 522 23.64 -27.09 20.78
CA GLU A 522 23.04 -26.92 19.45
C GLU A 522 21.53 -27.27 19.46
N PRO A 523 20.70 -26.59 20.27
CA PRO A 523 19.28 -26.93 20.43
C PRO A 523 18.45 -26.82 19.14
N LEU A 524 18.98 -26.14 18.11
CA LEU A 524 18.35 -25.98 16.80
C LEU A 524 19.21 -26.57 15.66
N GLY A 525 20.21 -27.38 15.98
CA GLY A 525 21.14 -27.99 15.05
C GLY A 525 22.41 -27.17 14.78
N ALA A 526 23.35 -27.80 14.07
CA ALA A 526 24.65 -27.23 13.76
C ALA A 526 24.58 -26.01 12.83
N GLY A 527 25.53 -25.08 12.99
CA GLY A 527 25.65 -23.89 12.14
C GLY A 527 24.59 -22.81 12.44
N VAL A 528 24.00 -22.82 13.63
CA VAL A 528 23.07 -21.79 14.12
C VAL A 528 23.82 -20.88 15.08
N ALA A 529 23.77 -19.57 14.83
CA ALA A 529 24.23 -18.57 15.76
C ALA A 529 23.06 -18.05 16.61
N PHE A 530 23.27 -17.84 17.90
CA PHE A 530 22.26 -17.26 18.77
C PHE A 530 22.58 -15.80 19.07
N TYR A 531 21.60 -14.92 18.97
CA TYR A 531 21.76 -13.49 19.23
C TYR A 531 20.94 -13.08 20.45
N THR A 532 21.53 -12.29 21.35
CA THR A 532 20.79 -11.65 22.44
C THR A 532 21.37 -10.30 22.83
N SER A 533 20.51 -9.38 23.21
CA SER A 533 20.85 -8.11 23.84
C SER A 533 21.02 -8.21 25.37
N ASP A 534 20.60 -9.33 25.98
CA ASP A 534 20.75 -9.60 27.41
C ASP A 534 22.14 -10.16 27.71
N GLU A 535 23.03 -9.30 28.21
CA GLU A 535 24.40 -9.67 28.55
C GLU A 535 24.46 -10.76 29.64
N THR A 536 23.57 -10.70 30.62
CA THR A 536 23.57 -11.61 31.77
C THR A 536 23.21 -13.01 31.31
N PHE A 537 22.19 -13.11 30.46
CA PHE A 537 21.83 -14.37 29.82
C PHE A 537 22.94 -14.88 28.91
N ALA A 538 23.55 -14.00 28.09
CA ALA A 538 24.64 -14.38 27.20
C ALA A 538 25.81 -15.02 27.95
N ASP A 539 26.23 -14.46 29.09
CA ASP A 539 27.30 -15.02 29.92
C ASP A 539 26.93 -16.37 30.52
N ALA A 540 25.71 -16.49 31.06
CA ALA A 540 25.23 -17.74 31.65
C ALA A 540 25.12 -18.87 30.61
N ALA A 541 24.50 -18.60 29.48
CA ALA A 541 24.33 -19.56 28.38
C ALA A 541 25.67 -19.94 27.75
N ALA A 542 26.58 -18.98 27.54
CA ALA A 542 27.92 -19.27 27.03
C ALA A 542 28.69 -20.22 27.96
N ALA A 543 28.64 -19.97 29.26
CA ALA A 543 29.30 -20.81 30.26
C ALA A 543 28.66 -22.21 30.36
N ALA A 544 27.33 -22.30 30.35
CA ALA A 544 26.61 -23.57 30.50
C ALA A 544 26.77 -24.48 29.27
N ALA A 545 26.59 -23.94 28.06
CA ALA A 545 26.61 -24.69 26.81
C ALA A 545 27.99 -24.75 26.13
N GLY A 546 29.00 -24.10 26.70
CA GLY A 546 30.36 -24.04 26.13
C GLY A 546 30.42 -23.27 24.81
N LEU A 547 29.61 -22.22 24.66
CA LEU A 547 29.54 -21.38 23.46
C LEU A 547 30.51 -20.20 23.56
N ARG A 548 31.03 -19.77 22.42
CA ARG A 548 31.83 -18.53 22.34
C ARG A 548 30.89 -17.32 22.30
N LYS A 549 30.90 -16.51 23.36
CA LYS A 549 30.29 -15.17 23.37
C LYS A 549 31.18 -14.18 22.61
N ALA A 550 30.59 -13.40 21.70
CA ALA A 550 31.26 -12.31 21.00
C ALA A 550 30.35 -11.09 20.88
N PRO A 551 30.87 -9.85 21.00
CA PRO A 551 30.08 -8.65 20.73
C PRO A 551 29.57 -8.64 19.29
N PHE A 552 28.29 -8.29 19.12
CA PHE A 552 27.65 -8.19 17.83
C PHE A 552 26.41 -7.32 17.92
N TYR A 553 26.38 -6.25 17.13
CA TYR A 553 25.23 -5.38 16.85
C TYR A 553 24.33 -5.13 18.08
N GLN A 554 24.67 -4.10 18.87
CA GLN A 554 23.91 -3.71 20.07
C GLN A 554 23.69 -4.84 21.11
N GLY A 555 24.36 -5.98 20.96
CA GLY A 555 24.24 -7.15 21.83
C GLY A 555 25.40 -8.14 21.62
N PHE A 556 25.08 -9.43 21.69
CA PHE A 556 26.06 -10.51 21.69
C PHE A 556 25.61 -11.68 20.83
N LEU A 557 26.57 -12.31 20.15
CA LEU A 557 26.42 -13.62 19.52
C LEU A 557 26.96 -14.71 20.44
N LEU A 558 26.27 -15.85 20.46
CA LEU A 558 26.73 -17.11 21.00
C LEU A 558 26.94 -18.07 19.83
N LEU A 559 28.18 -18.54 19.67
CA LEU A 559 28.60 -19.39 18.56
C LEU A 559 29.13 -20.73 19.06
N ALA A 560 28.70 -21.82 18.44
CA ALA A 560 29.35 -23.11 18.63
C ALA A 560 30.75 -23.03 17.97
N ALA A 561 31.79 -23.15 18.79
CA ALA A 561 33.19 -23.13 18.36
C ALA A 561 33.59 -24.25 17.39
#